data_AF-A0A929AVL1-F1
#
_entry.id   AF-A0A929AVL1-F1
#
_cell.length_a   1.000
_cell.length_b   1.000
_cell.length_c   1.000
_cell.angle_alpha   90.00
_cell.angle_beta   90.00
_cell.angle_gamma   90.00
#
_symmetry.space_group_name_H-M   'P 1'
#
loop_
_entity.id
_entity.type
_entity.pdbx_description
1 polymer ?
#
loop_
_entity_poly.entity_id
_entity_poly.type
_entity_poly.pdbx_seq_one_letter_code
_entity_poly.pdbx_strand_id
1 'polypeptide(L)'
;MNTQSDTVAKAWQALEESVIYYYGRPVGTVAARDPDVEALNYNHCFVRDFISSALIFIMNGKTEIVRNFLIETLALQSATKQMDCFNAGQGLMPASFKVASNYGEQYLTPDFGEHAIARVTPVDSSLWWLILLRSYVKATGDFELAHKPEFQKGIILILKLCLADRFDMFPTMLVPDGSFMIDRRMGVHGHPLEIQALFYGALRSARELLAPSRQGEIYIQFINQRLSTLNYYIRRYYWLDLKRLNEIYRYRGEEFGETAVNKFNIYPDSIPDWLTDWMPTQGGYLAGNIGPSFMDFRFFTQGNLLAIIYSLASAEESQSIMELIEQRWDDLVGTMPMKICFPAVEGLEWRLLTGCDPKNVAWSYHNGGNWPVLLWSLAVAAQKTGRVQLAQRAIEIAEKRLLQDHWPEYYDGRNGRLIGKEARKYQTWTVAGYLVAKALMENPDSLQLFSFEEDLEIQNWSCPSFL
;
A
#
# COMPACT_ATOMS: atom_id res chain seq x y z
N MET A 1 16.50 27.74 -13.86
CA MET A 1 17.33 26.52 -13.68
C MET A 1 17.86 26.34 -12.24
N ASN A 2 17.80 27.33 -11.32
CA ASN A 2 18.24 27.15 -9.92
C ASN A 2 17.16 26.68 -8.92
N THR A 3 15.88 26.63 -9.29
CA THR A 3 14.78 26.34 -8.35
C THR A 3 14.55 24.85 -8.11
N GLN A 4 14.74 23.99 -9.12
CA GLN A 4 14.57 22.53 -8.96
C GLN A 4 15.64 21.89 -8.07
N SER A 5 16.91 22.30 -8.24
CA SER A 5 18.01 21.85 -7.36
C SER A 5 17.80 22.30 -5.91
N ASP A 6 17.15 23.44 -5.67
CA ASP A 6 16.83 23.95 -4.33
C ASP A 6 15.71 23.13 -3.67
N THR A 7 14.67 22.74 -4.44
CA THR A 7 13.59 21.88 -3.91
C THR A 7 14.09 20.52 -3.46
N VAL A 8 14.93 19.85 -4.27
CA VAL A 8 15.50 18.55 -3.90
C VAL A 8 16.40 18.66 -2.67
N ALA A 9 17.23 19.71 -2.57
CA ALA A 9 18.08 19.94 -1.41
C ALA A 9 17.26 20.16 -0.12
N LYS A 10 16.21 20.98 -0.18
CA LYS A 10 15.30 21.22 0.96
C LYS A 10 14.50 19.98 1.35
N ALA A 11 14.11 19.16 0.38
CA ALA A 11 13.48 17.87 0.65
C ALA A 11 14.44 16.93 1.41
N TRP A 12 15.70 16.84 0.98
CA TRP A 12 16.72 16.06 1.71
C TRP A 12 16.95 16.57 3.13
N GLN A 13 17.04 17.89 3.31
CA GLN A 13 17.16 18.48 4.64
C GLN A 13 15.97 18.07 5.53
N ALA A 14 14.73 18.22 5.04
CA ALA A 14 13.54 17.84 5.80
C ALA A 14 13.51 16.34 6.14
N LEU A 15 13.95 15.48 5.22
CA LEU A 15 14.04 14.04 5.46
C LEU A 15 15.11 13.69 6.50
N GLU A 16 16.30 14.26 6.42
CA GLU A 16 17.38 14.02 7.40
C GLU A 16 16.99 14.53 8.79
N GLU A 17 16.30 15.66 8.85
CA GLU A 17 15.72 16.20 10.07
C GLU A 17 14.65 15.26 10.67
N SER A 18 13.94 14.46 9.87
CA SER A 18 12.91 13.53 10.37
C SER A 18 13.47 12.25 11.04
N VAL A 19 14.78 12.00 10.96
CA VAL A 19 15.39 10.75 11.44
C VAL A 19 15.27 10.62 12.96
N ILE A 20 14.81 9.44 13.42
CA ILE A 20 14.80 9.07 14.83
C ILE A 20 16.01 8.23 15.19
N TYR A 21 16.59 8.52 16.36
CA TYR A 21 17.79 7.85 16.87
C TYR A 21 17.47 7.06 18.14
N TYR A 22 17.97 5.83 18.21
CA TYR A 22 17.89 4.95 19.37
C TYR A 22 19.29 4.48 19.76
N TYR A 23 19.75 4.90 20.94
CA TYR A 23 21.14 4.76 21.39
C TYR A 23 22.16 5.30 20.36
N GLY A 24 21.85 6.44 19.75
CA GLY A 24 22.70 7.09 18.74
C GLY A 24 22.65 6.44 17.35
N ARG A 25 21.93 5.33 17.17
CA ARG A 25 21.76 4.66 15.87
C ARG A 25 20.47 5.15 15.18
N PRO A 26 20.49 5.45 13.87
CA PRO A 26 19.27 5.81 13.16
C PRO A 26 18.38 4.56 13.03
N VAL A 27 17.11 4.64 13.44
CA VAL A 27 16.18 3.50 13.48
C VAL A 27 14.87 3.73 12.73
N GLY A 28 14.71 4.88 12.08
CA GLY A 28 13.48 5.22 11.36
C GLY A 28 13.34 6.72 11.11
N THR A 29 12.15 7.14 10.69
CA THR A 29 11.79 8.56 10.58
C THR A 29 10.44 8.80 11.25
N VAL A 30 10.25 9.96 11.89
CA VAL A 30 8.91 10.36 12.40
C VAL A 30 7.92 10.52 11.24
N ALA A 31 6.62 10.41 11.50
CA ALA A 31 5.60 10.62 10.47
C ALA A 31 5.53 12.09 10.01
N ALA A 32 5.62 13.05 10.93
CA ALA A 32 5.65 14.47 10.60
C ALA A 32 6.48 15.29 11.58
N ARG A 33 7.02 16.42 11.09
CA ARG A 33 7.66 17.46 11.89
C ARG A 33 6.91 18.79 11.78
N ASP A 34 5.62 18.76 12.09
CA ASP A 34 4.78 19.96 12.08
C ASP A 34 5.12 20.86 13.30
N PRO A 35 5.61 22.11 13.10
CA PRO A 35 5.92 23.01 14.20
C PRO A 35 4.67 23.66 14.81
N ASP A 36 3.52 23.63 14.11
CA ASP A 36 2.33 24.41 14.44
C ASP A 36 1.27 23.60 15.22
N VAL A 37 1.42 22.28 15.29
CA VAL A 37 0.40 21.37 15.83
C VAL A 37 1.02 20.37 16.82
N GLU A 38 0.25 19.98 17.84
CA GLU A 38 0.65 18.92 18.76
C GLU A 38 0.92 17.61 17.99
N ALA A 39 2.02 16.94 18.31
CA ALA A 39 2.46 15.78 17.56
C ALA A 39 1.45 14.62 17.56
N LEU A 40 0.68 14.43 18.65
CA LEU A 40 -0.12 13.23 18.90
C LEU A 40 0.73 11.96 18.67
N ASN A 41 0.33 11.07 17.76
CA ASN A 41 1.09 9.90 17.33
C ASN A 41 2.05 10.17 16.16
N TYR A 42 2.07 11.37 15.56
CA TYR A 42 2.90 11.63 14.36
C TYR A 42 4.38 11.91 14.67
N ASN A 43 4.76 11.91 15.95
CA ASN A 43 6.14 11.76 16.39
C ASN A 43 6.60 10.29 16.48
N HIS A 44 5.73 9.33 16.19
CA HIS A 44 6.12 7.92 16.04
C HIS A 44 6.71 7.68 14.65
N CYS A 45 7.50 6.61 14.53
CA CYS A 45 7.86 6.00 13.26
C CYS A 45 6.80 4.96 12.90
N PHE A 46 6.01 5.24 11.86
CA PHE A 46 5.05 4.30 11.30
C PHE A 46 5.72 3.40 10.27
N VAL A 47 5.34 2.12 10.24
CA VAL A 47 5.93 1.17 9.30
C VAL A 47 5.65 1.58 7.87
N ARG A 48 4.40 1.94 7.54
CA ARG A 48 4.00 2.37 6.19
C ARG A 48 4.67 3.68 5.74
N ASP A 49 4.76 4.68 6.63
CA ASP A 49 5.39 5.97 6.35
C ASP A 49 6.88 5.78 6.07
N PHE A 50 7.55 4.94 6.87
CA PHE A 50 8.98 4.68 6.72
C PHE A 50 9.34 3.97 5.42
N ILE A 51 8.41 3.30 4.72
CA ILE A 51 8.71 2.62 3.44
C ILE A 51 9.34 3.60 2.46
N SER A 52 8.68 4.72 2.19
CA SER A 52 9.21 5.72 1.23
C SER A 52 10.57 6.28 1.66
N SER A 53 10.77 6.58 2.95
CA SER A 53 12.07 6.99 3.51
C SER A 53 13.13 5.91 3.30
N ALA A 54 12.79 4.65 3.56
CA ALA A 54 13.70 3.54 3.44
C ALA A 54 14.13 3.30 1.98
N LEU A 55 13.20 3.43 1.02
CA LEU A 55 13.53 3.29 -0.41
C LEU A 55 14.56 4.35 -0.82
N ILE A 56 14.35 5.62 -0.46
CA ILE A 56 15.29 6.67 -0.85
C ILE A 56 16.64 6.54 -0.13
N PHE A 57 16.66 6.11 1.13
CA PHE A 57 17.93 5.80 1.82
C PHE A 57 18.68 4.64 1.17
N ILE A 58 17.97 3.58 0.76
CA ILE A 58 18.52 2.45 0.01
C ILE A 58 19.11 2.90 -1.33
N MET A 59 18.36 3.68 -2.12
CA MET A 59 18.80 4.18 -3.43
C MET A 59 20.06 5.04 -3.34
N ASN A 60 20.29 5.65 -2.18
CA ASN A 60 21.45 6.50 -1.91
C ASN A 60 22.55 5.80 -1.08
N GLY A 61 22.48 4.47 -0.91
CA GLY A 61 23.49 3.69 -0.19
C GLY A 61 23.53 3.90 1.33
N LYS A 62 22.58 4.65 1.90
CA LYS A 62 22.45 4.90 3.36
C LYS A 62 21.63 3.78 4.03
N THR A 63 22.08 2.54 3.92
CA THR A 63 21.27 1.35 4.27
C THR A 63 21.21 1.02 5.76
N GLU A 64 22.07 1.63 6.58
CA GLU A 64 22.15 1.36 8.03
C GLU A 64 20.83 1.63 8.76
N ILE A 65 20.16 2.75 8.44
CA ILE A 65 18.86 3.09 9.06
C ILE A 65 17.80 2.04 8.78
N VAL A 66 17.79 1.46 7.56
CA VAL A 66 16.84 0.43 7.17
C VAL A 66 17.15 -0.88 7.86
N ARG A 67 18.43 -1.25 7.93
CA ARG A 67 18.89 -2.43 8.67
C ARG A 67 18.47 -2.36 10.13
N ASN A 68 18.71 -1.23 10.78
CA ASN A 68 18.36 -1.01 12.18
C ASN A 68 16.84 -1.04 12.37
N PHE A 69 16.07 -0.36 11.53
CA PHE A 69 14.61 -0.43 11.55
C PHE A 69 14.09 -1.87 11.48
N LEU A 70 14.60 -2.69 10.56
CA LEU A 70 14.19 -4.09 10.40
C LEU A 70 14.49 -4.92 11.66
N ILE A 71 15.66 -4.74 12.26
CA ILE A 71 16.07 -5.43 13.50
C ILE A 71 15.17 -5.02 14.67
N GLU A 72 15.01 -3.72 14.90
CA GLU A 72 14.27 -3.22 16.05
C GLU A 72 12.77 -3.54 15.94
N THR A 73 12.18 -3.41 14.75
CA THR A 73 10.76 -3.77 14.54
C THR A 73 10.51 -5.28 14.64
N LEU A 74 11.47 -6.12 14.24
CA LEU A 74 11.39 -7.57 14.48
C LEU A 74 11.47 -7.91 15.97
N ALA A 75 12.32 -7.22 16.74
CA ALA A 75 12.37 -7.38 18.19
C ALA A 75 11.02 -7.03 18.83
N LEU A 76 10.38 -5.95 18.37
CA LEU A 76 9.04 -5.56 18.80
C LEU A 76 7.97 -6.62 18.44
N GLN A 77 8.11 -7.38 17.35
CA GLN A 77 7.19 -8.47 17.02
C GLN A 77 7.06 -9.51 18.15
N SER A 78 8.09 -9.70 18.98
CA SER A 78 8.06 -10.63 20.10
C SER A 78 7.45 -10.05 21.39
N ALA A 79 7.09 -8.77 21.41
CA ALA A 79 6.46 -8.13 22.56
C ALA A 79 5.08 -8.73 22.86
N THR A 80 4.66 -8.65 24.12
CA THR A 80 3.29 -9.02 24.52
C THR A 80 2.30 -8.05 23.89
N LYS A 81 1.36 -8.59 23.09
CA LYS A 81 0.33 -7.83 22.38
C LYS A 81 -1.01 -8.21 22.97
N GLN A 82 -1.46 -7.48 23.97
CA GLN A 82 -2.67 -7.82 24.69
C GLN A 82 -3.63 -6.62 24.65
N MET A 83 -4.88 -6.89 24.27
CA MET A 83 -5.98 -5.96 24.46
C MET A 83 -6.95 -6.62 25.44
N ASP A 84 -7.12 -6.01 26.61
CA ASP A 84 -7.87 -6.56 27.75
C ASP A 84 -7.46 -7.99 28.08
N CYS A 85 -8.26 -9.00 27.72
CA CYS A 85 -8.01 -10.42 28.00
C CYS A 85 -7.62 -11.23 26.74
N PHE A 86 -7.37 -10.57 25.61
CA PHE A 86 -7.08 -11.23 24.34
C PHE A 86 -5.64 -10.93 23.87
N ASN A 87 -4.93 -11.99 23.46
CA ASN A 87 -3.60 -11.87 22.87
C ASN A 87 -3.68 -11.86 21.35
N ALA A 88 -3.11 -10.83 20.73
CA ALA A 88 -3.02 -10.74 19.28
C ALA A 88 -2.08 -11.81 18.70
N GLY A 89 -2.20 -12.04 17.40
CA GLY A 89 -1.35 -12.98 16.66
C GLY A 89 0.14 -12.68 16.82
N GLN A 90 0.94 -13.72 17.09
CA GLN A 90 2.39 -13.56 17.33
C GLN A 90 3.14 -12.90 16.16
N GLY A 91 2.70 -13.10 14.92
CA GLY A 91 3.32 -12.49 13.73
C GLY A 91 2.96 -11.03 13.46
N LEU A 92 2.09 -10.40 14.26
CA LEU A 92 1.63 -9.04 14.02
C LEU A 92 2.79 -8.04 14.17
N MET A 93 3.03 -7.20 13.16
CA MET A 93 3.97 -6.09 13.28
C MET A 93 3.25 -4.86 13.85
N PRO A 94 3.94 -3.99 14.61
CA PRO A 94 3.31 -2.77 15.11
C PRO A 94 2.90 -1.83 13.95
N ALA A 95 1.88 -1.00 14.19
CA ALA A 95 1.56 0.11 13.29
C ALA A 95 2.70 1.13 13.30
N SER A 96 3.15 1.46 14.51
CA SER A 96 4.18 2.46 14.76
C SER A 96 4.96 2.14 16.03
N PHE A 97 6.08 2.84 16.23
CA PHE A 97 6.79 2.86 17.50
C PHE A 97 7.41 4.24 17.77
N LYS A 98 7.70 4.53 19.03
CA LYS A 98 8.51 5.70 19.42
C LYS A 98 9.68 5.32 20.31
N VAL A 99 10.71 6.16 20.27
CA VAL A 99 11.80 6.13 21.25
C VAL A 99 11.33 6.90 22.49
N ALA A 100 11.28 6.22 23.63
CA ALA A 100 11.04 6.82 24.93
C ALA A 100 12.33 6.78 25.76
N SER A 101 12.44 7.67 26.75
CA SER A 101 13.54 7.65 27.70
C SER A 101 13.04 7.79 29.12
N ASN A 102 13.59 6.98 30.02
CA ASN A 102 13.34 7.06 31.46
C ASN A 102 14.69 6.96 32.19
N TYR A 103 14.97 7.92 33.08
CA TYR A 103 16.24 8.04 33.81
C TYR A 103 17.52 7.93 32.95
N GLY A 104 17.46 8.37 31.69
CA GLY A 104 18.59 8.34 30.75
C GLY A 104 18.74 7.02 29.97
N GLU A 105 17.96 5.99 30.29
CA GLU A 105 17.86 4.76 29.49
C GLU A 105 16.82 4.95 28.39
N GLN A 106 17.12 4.49 27.18
CA GLN A 106 16.18 4.54 26.05
C GLN A 106 15.50 3.18 25.84
N TYR A 107 14.24 3.20 25.45
CA TYR A 107 13.50 1.99 25.06
C TYR A 107 12.48 2.32 23.98
N LEU A 108 12.06 1.29 23.23
CA LEU A 108 11.06 1.42 22.18
C LEU A 108 9.67 1.09 22.71
N THR A 109 8.72 1.98 22.45
CA THR A 109 7.30 1.77 22.78
C THR A 109 6.52 1.51 21.49
N PRO A 110 6.09 0.26 21.21
CA PRO A 110 5.29 -0.06 20.04
C PRO A 110 3.81 0.33 20.26
N ASP A 111 3.09 0.52 19.16
CA ASP A 111 1.62 0.56 19.09
C ASP A 111 1.17 -0.47 18.05
N PHE A 112 0.46 -1.52 18.48
CA PHE A 112 -0.08 -2.56 17.61
C PHE A 112 -1.53 -2.30 17.19
N GLY A 113 -2.07 -1.11 17.50
CA GLY A 113 -3.47 -0.76 17.28
C GLY A 113 -4.28 -0.69 18.58
N GLU A 114 -3.74 -1.17 19.70
CA GLU A 114 -4.40 -1.11 21.01
C GLU A 114 -4.52 0.32 21.55
N HIS A 115 -3.73 1.26 21.04
CA HIS A 115 -3.84 2.69 21.33
C HIS A 115 -4.41 3.50 20.16
N ALA A 116 -4.50 2.91 18.97
CA ALA A 116 -5.04 3.57 17.78
C ALA A 116 -6.50 4.00 17.97
N ILE A 117 -6.86 5.11 17.31
CA ILE A 117 -8.24 5.56 17.18
C ILE A 117 -9.03 4.43 16.50
N ALA A 118 -10.20 4.08 17.05
CA ALA A 118 -11.03 2.96 16.61
C ALA A 118 -10.40 1.55 16.71
N ARG A 119 -9.25 1.40 17.40
CA ARG A 119 -8.58 0.10 17.66
C ARG A 119 -8.31 -0.69 16.38
N VAL A 120 -7.91 0.02 15.35
CA VAL A 120 -7.66 -0.52 14.02
C VAL A 120 -6.41 -1.39 14.01
N THR A 121 -6.52 -2.57 13.39
CA THR A 121 -5.40 -3.51 13.24
C THR A 121 -4.57 -3.17 12.00
N PRO A 122 -3.25 -2.91 12.14
CA PRO A 122 -2.36 -2.56 11.02
C PRO A 122 -1.94 -3.80 10.23
N VAL A 123 -2.84 -4.33 9.39
CA VAL A 123 -2.55 -5.54 8.61
C VAL A 123 -1.43 -5.29 7.58
N ASP A 124 -1.40 -4.09 7.01
CA ASP A 124 -0.40 -3.65 6.03
C ASP A 124 1.03 -3.63 6.59
N SER A 125 1.24 -3.32 7.87
CA SER A 125 2.58 -3.24 8.50
C SER A 125 3.39 -4.52 8.31
N SER A 126 2.80 -5.69 8.55
CA SER A 126 3.49 -6.97 8.40
C SER A 126 3.86 -7.26 6.94
N LEU A 127 3.00 -6.87 6.01
CA LEU A 127 3.22 -7.06 4.58
C LEU A 127 4.34 -6.16 4.06
N TRP A 128 4.29 -4.88 4.46
CA TRP A 128 5.32 -3.89 4.17
C TRP A 128 6.68 -4.27 4.73
N TRP A 129 6.73 -4.85 5.94
CA TRP A 129 8.00 -5.29 6.54
C TRP A 129 8.69 -6.38 5.70
N LEU A 130 7.94 -7.37 5.18
CA LEU A 130 8.50 -8.40 4.28
C LEU A 130 9.03 -7.81 2.97
N ILE A 131 8.27 -6.89 2.38
CA ILE A 131 8.65 -6.19 1.15
C ILE A 131 9.90 -5.33 1.36
N LEU A 132 9.98 -4.65 2.51
CA LEU A 132 11.15 -3.83 2.86
C LEU A 132 12.39 -4.68 3.12
N LEU A 133 12.25 -5.81 3.83
CA LEU A 133 13.36 -6.75 4.04
C LEU A 133 13.93 -7.24 2.71
N ARG A 134 13.05 -7.61 1.76
CA ARG A 134 13.48 -7.97 0.40
C ARG A 134 14.23 -6.82 -0.28
N SER A 135 13.67 -5.62 -0.24
CA SER A 135 14.28 -4.43 -0.87
C SER A 135 15.67 -4.15 -0.30
N TYR A 136 15.83 -4.25 1.03
CA TYR A 136 17.12 -4.12 1.70
C TYR A 136 18.12 -5.19 1.25
N VAL A 137 17.72 -6.46 1.24
CA VAL A 137 18.60 -7.58 0.84
C VAL A 137 19.00 -7.45 -0.62
N LYS A 138 18.09 -7.06 -1.52
CA LYS A 138 18.41 -6.84 -2.94
C LYS A 138 19.40 -5.69 -3.15
N ALA A 139 19.29 -4.63 -2.36
CA ALA A 139 20.19 -3.49 -2.46
C ALA A 139 21.58 -3.75 -1.88
N THR A 140 21.67 -4.54 -0.82
CA THR A 140 22.91 -4.73 -0.04
C THR A 140 23.61 -6.06 -0.29
N GLY A 141 22.90 -7.06 -0.78
CA GLY A 141 23.35 -8.45 -0.83
C GLY A 141 23.37 -9.16 0.53
N ASP A 142 22.91 -8.53 1.61
CA ASP A 142 22.94 -9.04 3.00
C ASP A 142 21.85 -10.09 3.26
N PHE A 143 21.93 -11.23 2.55
CA PHE A 143 21.08 -12.40 2.83
C PHE A 143 21.36 -13.03 4.19
N GLU A 144 22.55 -12.81 4.75
CA GLU A 144 22.90 -13.29 6.09
C GLU A 144 21.93 -12.76 7.14
N LEU A 145 21.56 -11.47 7.07
CA LEU A 145 20.54 -10.89 7.95
C LEU A 145 19.19 -11.62 7.84
N ALA A 146 18.68 -11.81 6.63
CA ALA A 146 17.39 -12.45 6.40
C ALA A 146 17.39 -13.92 6.87
N HIS A 147 18.52 -14.62 6.74
CA HIS A 147 18.64 -16.03 7.12
C HIS A 147 18.95 -16.25 8.62
N LYS A 148 19.11 -15.19 9.42
CA LYS A 148 19.24 -15.35 10.87
C LYS A 148 18.01 -16.06 11.46
N PRO A 149 18.17 -16.90 12.51
CA PRO A 149 17.06 -17.63 13.11
C PRO A 149 15.88 -16.76 13.53
N GLU A 150 16.14 -15.57 14.09
CA GLU A 150 15.12 -14.62 14.51
C GLU A 150 14.35 -14.03 13.32
N PHE A 151 15.02 -13.73 12.20
CA PHE A 151 14.38 -13.22 10.98
C PHE A 151 13.54 -14.30 10.31
N GLN A 152 14.06 -15.52 10.16
CA GLN A 152 13.30 -16.65 9.62
C GLN A 152 12.07 -16.95 10.47
N LYS A 153 12.21 -16.93 11.81
CA LYS A 153 11.07 -17.06 12.72
C LYS A 153 10.04 -15.95 12.50
N GLY A 154 10.48 -14.69 12.38
CA GLY A 154 9.60 -13.55 12.15
C GLY A 154 8.83 -13.64 10.84
N ILE A 155 9.50 -13.99 9.75
CA ILE A 155 8.90 -14.24 8.43
C ILE A 155 7.82 -15.33 8.55
N ILE A 156 8.15 -16.47 9.17
CA ILE A 156 7.23 -17.59 9.33
C ILE A 156 6.01 -17.20 10.19
N LEU A 157 6.19 -16.40 11.24
CA LEU A 157 5.07 -15.94 12.07
C LEU A 157 4.13 -15.02 11.28
N ILE A 158 4.66 -14.14 10.42
CA ILE A 158 3.83 -13.33 9.51
C ILE A 158 3.06 -14.24 8.54
N LEU A 159 3.76 -15.18 7.88
CA LEU A 159 3.14 -16.12 6.95
C LEU A 159 2.03 -16.94 7.59
N LYS A 160 2.22 -17.40 8.84
CA LYS A 160 1.19 -18.12 9.60
C LYS A 160 -0.08 -17.29 9.79
N LEU A 161 0.03 -15.99 10.05
CA LEU A 161 -1.15 -15.12 10.17
C LEU A 161 -1.84 -14.92 8.82
N CYS A 162 -1.06 -14.71 7.76
CA CYS A 162 -1.61 -14.43 6.43
C CYS A 162 -2.25 -15.67 5.78
N LEU A 163 -1.66 -16.85 5.99
CA LEU A 163 -2.05 -18.13 5.39
C LEU A 163 -2.89 -19.02 6.33
N ALA A 164 -3.29 -18.51 7.49
CA ALA A 164 -4.14 -19.26 8.42
C ALA A 164 -5.42 -19.75 7.73
N ASP A 165 -5.82 -20.97 8.08
CA ASP A 165 -7.10 -21.54 7.66
C ASP A 165 -8.25 -20.66 8.15
N ARG A 166 -9.23 -20.45 7.27
CA ARG A 166 -10.41 -19.63 7.51
C ARG A 166 -11.66 -20.37 7.03
N PHE A 167 -12.82 -19.91 7.48
CA PHE A 167 -14.11 -20.33 6.92
C PHE A 167 -14.35 -19.79 5.50
N ASP A 168 -13.61 -18.74 5.14
CA ASP A 168 -13.69 -18.13 3.82
C ASP A 168 -13.11 -19.05 2.74
N MET A 169 -13.82 -19.18 1.63
CA MET A 169 -13.40 -19.95 0.45
C MET A 169 -12.62 -19.11 -0.56
N PHE A 170 -12.44 -17.81 -0.32
CA PHE A 170 -11.65 -16.95 -1.18
C PHE A 170 -10.15 -17.03 -0.85
N PRO A 171 -9.25 -16.98 -1.86
CA PRO A 171 -7.81 -16.97 -1.63
C PRO A 171 -7.31 -15.61 -1.10
N THR A 172 -8.16 -14.59 -1.11
CA THR A 172 -7.91 -13.25 -0.60
C THR A 172 -7.82 -13.20 0.92
N MET A 173 -7.23 -12.13 1.44
CA MET A 173 -7.17 -11.86 2.86
C MET A 173 -8.40 -11.06 3.29
N LEU A 174 -9.24 -11.68 4.13
CA LEU A 174 -10.32 -11.01 4.86
C LEU A 174 -9.75 -10.07 5.93
N VAL A 175 -10.21 -8.82 5.95
CA VAL A 175 -9.79 -7.78 6.91
C VAL A 175 -10.97 -6.94 7.41
N PRO A 176 -10.88 -6.35 8.62
CA PRO A 176 -11.82 -5.33 9.07
C PRO A 176 -11.65 -4.02 8.27
N ASP A 177 -12.57 -3.08 8.45
CA ASP A 177 -12.45 -1.73 7.89
C ASP A 177 -11.24 -1.00 8.52
N GLY A 178 -10.64 -0.08 7.78
CA GLY A 178 -9.48 0.67 8.26
C GLY A 178 -8.15 -0.09 8.29
N SER A 179 -8.00 -1.29 7.72
CA SER A 179 -6.84 -2.15 8.05
C SER A 179 -5.51 -1.85 7.32
N PHE A 180 -5.38 -0.72 6.63
CA PHE A 180 -4.21 -0.36 5.81
C PHE A 180 -3.95 1.15 5.83
N MET A 181 -3.35 1.74 4.77
CA MET A 181 -3.13 3.20 4.67
C MET A 181 -4.40 3.99 5.00
N ILE A 182 -5.55 3.54 4.50
CA ILE A 182 -6.85 4.04 4.95
C ILE A 182 -7.12 3.40 6.32
N ASP A 183 -6.77 4.12 7.38
CA ASP A 183 -6.85 3.64 8.78
C ASP A 183 -8.15 4.04 9.51
N ARG A 184 -9.19 4.35 8.74
CA ARG A 184 -10.51 4.77 9.22
C ARG A 184 -11.60 4.05 8.44
N ARG A 185 -12.81 4.06 8.99
CA ARG A 185 -13.97 3.42 8.35
C ARG A 185 -14.30 4.08 7.01
N MET A 186 -14.07 3.36 5.92
CA MET A 186 -14.23 3.83 4.54
C MET A 186 -14.87 2.78 3.62
N GLY A 187 -15.54 1.79 4.21
CA GLY A 187 -16.17 0.71 3.45
C GLY A 187 -15.14 -0.20 2.80
N VAL A 188 -13.96 -0.33 3.42
CA VAL A 188 -12.83 -1.11 2.90
C VAL A 188 -12.60 -2.40 3.70
N HIS A 189 -13.63 -2.87 4.42
CA HIS A 189 -13.66 -4.20 5.03
C HIS A 189 -13.86 -5.29 3.96
N GLY A 190 -13.63 -6.56 4.30
CA GLY A 190 -13.76 -7.65 3.33
C GLY A 190 -12.42 -7.90 2.64
N HIS A 191 -12.35 -7.66 1.33
CA HIS A 191 -11.20 -7.99 0.50
C HIS A 191 -10.68 -6.77 -0.29
N PRO A 192 -10.23 -5.70 0.39
CA PRO A 192 -9.79 -4.49 -0.29
C PRO A 192 -8.53 -4.76 -1.13
N LEU A 193 -8.51 -4.22 -2.35
CA LEU A 193 -7.45 -4.45 -3.34
C LEU A 193 -6.05 -4.14 -2.80
N GLU A 194 -5.89 -3.06 -2.03
CA GLU A 194 -4.58 -2.67 -1.49
C GLU A 194 -3.97 -3.77 -0.62
N ILE A 195 -4.76 -4.37 0.28
CA ILE A 195 -4.31 -5.53 1.07
C ILE A 195 -3.97 -6.71 0.17
N GLN A 196 -4.77 -6.97 -0.88
CA GLN A 196 -4.53 -8.12 -1.75
C GLN A 196 -3.24 -7.96 -2.57
N ALA A 197 -3.00 -6.76 -3.09
CA ALA A 197 -1.77 -6.42 -3.81
C ALA A 197 -0.54 -6.50 -2.88
N LEU A 198 -0.63 -5.95 -1.66
CA LEU A 198 0.42 -6.06 -0.65
C LEU A 198 0.67 -7.50 -0.23
N PHE A 199 -0.40 -8.29 -0.07
CA PHE A 199 -0.30 -9.70 0.31
C PHE A 199 0.44 -10.49 -0.77
N TYR A 200 0.08 -10.27 -2.04
CA TYR A 200 0.78 -10.87 -3.16
C TYR A 200 2.27 -10.48 -3.18
N GLY A 201 2.59 -9.18 -3.04
CA GLY A 201 3.98 -8.70 -2.98
C GLY A 201 4.78 -9.27 -1.81
N ALA A 202 4.15 -9.39 -0.63
CA ALA A 202 4.75 -9.96 0.56
C ALA A 202 5.01 -11.47 0.43
N LEU A 203 4.09 -12.23 -0.18
CA LEU A 203 4.28 -13.64 -0.49
C LEU A 203 5.45 -13.86 -1.46
N ARG A 204 5.52 -13.07 -2.54
CA ARG A 204 6.66 -13.11 -3.47
C ARG A 204 7.98 -12.78 -2.78
N SER A 205 7.96 -11.78 -1.90
CA SER A 205 9.12 -11.39 -1.09
C SER A 205 9.56 -12.53 -0.17
N ALA A 206 8.62 -13.12 0.58
CA ALA A 206 8.92 -14.23 1.49
C ALA A 206 9.48 -15.45 0.77
N ARG A 207 8.99 -15.75 -0.45
CA ARG A 207 9.52 -16.84 -1.27
C ARG A 207 11.02 -16.69 -1.58
N GLU A 208 11.49 -15.46 -1.80
CA GLU A 208 12.91 -15.16 -2.06
C GLU A 208 13.74 -15.09 -0.77
N LEU A 209 13.12 -14.83 0.38
CA LEU A 209 13.79 -14.60 1.67
C LEU A 209 13.89 -15.85 2.57
N LEU A 210 13.09 -16.89 2.32
CA LEU A 210 13.11 -18.10 3.13
C LEU A 210 14.39 -18.90 2.88
N ALA A 211 15.08 -19.25 3.98
CA ALA A 211 16.31 -20.01 3.93
C ALA A 211 16.06 -21.45 3.43
N PRO A 212 17.02 -22.05 2.69
CA PRO A 212 16.94 -23.42 2.18
C PRO A 212 17.01 -24.42 3.34
N SER A 213 15.86 -24.65 3.96
CA SER A 213 15.65 -25.53 5.10
C SER A 213 14.35 -26.29 4.92
N ARG A 214 14.19 -27.43 5.58
CA ARG A 214 12.94 -28.20 5.52
C ARG A 214 11.70 -27.35 5.84
N GLN A 215 11.81 -26.45 6.80
CA GLN A 215 10.71 -25.54 7.14
C GLN A 215 10.48 -24.52 6.02
N GLY A 216 11.54 -23.89 5.50
CA GLY A 216 11.46 -22.96 4.36
C GLY A 216 10.81 -23.60 3.13
N GLU A 217 11.24 -24.80 2.75
CA GLU A 217 10.69 -25.57 1.62
C GLU A 217 9.18 -25.82 1.75
N ILE A 218 8.71 -26.17 2.96
CA ILE A 218 7.27 -26.36 3.23
C ILE A 218 6.50 -25.04 3.03
N TYR A 219 7.00 -23.93 3.59
CA TYR A 219 6.33 -22.63 3.42
C TYR A 219 6.37 -22.15 1.97
N ILE A 220 7.45 -22.42 1.22
CA ILE A 220 7.53 -22.10 -0.21
C ILE A 220 6.42 -22.81 -1.00
N GLN A 221 6.11 -24.07 -0.68
CA GLN A 221 4.98 -24.78 -1.32
C GLN A 221 3.64 -24.10 -1.05
N PHE A 222 3.35 -23.75 0.20
CA PHE A 222 2.12 -23.02 0.56
C PHE A 222 2.06 -21.64 -0.10
N ILE A 223 3.19 -20.93 -0.15
CA ILE A 223 3.31 -19.63 -0.81
C ILE A 223 2.99 -19.78 -2.30
N ASN A 224 3.59 -20.74 -3.00
CA ASN A 224 3.37 -20.96 -4.43
C ASN A 224 1.90 -21.26 -4.73
N GLN A 225 1.28 -22.16 -3.95
CA GLN A 225 -0.15 -22.47 -4.10
C GLN A 225 -1.03 -21.23 -3.89
N ARG A 226 -0.74 -20.42 -2.86
CA ARG A 226 -1.50 -19.19 -2.60
C ARG A 226 -1.27 -18.14 -3.68
N LEU A 227 -0.05 -17.97 -4.16
CA LEU A 227 0.27 -17.02 -5.20
C LEU A 227 -0.48 -17.33 -6.50
N SER A 228 -0.54 -18.58 -6.93
CA SER A 228 -1.27 -18.99 -8.13
C SER A 228 -2.78 -18.75 -8.01
N THR A 229 -3.37 -19.16 -6.88
CA THR A 229 -4.81 -18.97 -6.64
C THR A 229 -5.19 -17.49 -6.50
N LEU A 230 -4.38 -16.69 -5.80
CA LEU A 230 -4.60 -15.25 -5.65
C LEU A 230 -4.43 -14.50 -6.97
N ASN A 231 -3.39 -14.82 -7.76
CA ASN A 231 -3.18 -14.21 -9.08
C ASN A 231 -4.37 -14.44 -10.00
N TYR A 232 -4.81 -15.69 -10.13
CA TYR A 232 -5.99 -16.05 -10.90
C TYR A 232 -7.23 -15.29 -10.41
N TYR A 233 -7.47 -15.28 -9.11
CA TYR A 233 -8.66 -14.68 -8.53
C TYR A 233 -8.72 -13.16 -8.77
N ILE A 234 -7.62 -12.44 -8.54
CA ILE A 234 -7.55 -10.99 -8.73
C ILE A 234 -7.75 -10.64 -10.21
N ARG A 235 -6.96 -11.22 -11.13
CA ARG A 235 -7.08 -10.94 -12.58
C ARG A 235 -8.47 -11.28 -13.11
N ARG A 236 -9.07 -12.39 -12.65
CA ARG A 236 -10.37 -12.84 -13.16
C ARG A 236 -11.55 -12.03 -12.64
N TYR A 237 -11.53 -11.66 -11.36
CA TYR A 237 -12.72 -11.14 -10.68
C TYR A 237 -12.65 -9.67 -10.30
N TYR A 238 -11.46 -9.11 -10.10
CA TYR A 238 -11.31 -7.68 -9.79
C TYR A 238 -11.18 -6.84 -11.05
N TRP A 239 -10.72 -7.40 -12.17
CA TRP A 239 -10.54 -6.63 -13.40
C TRP A 239 -11.85 -6.01 -13.88
N LEU A 240 -11.79 -4.72 -14.19
CA LEU A 240 -12.86 -3.91 -14.75
C LEU A 240 -12.33 -3.12 -15.94
N ASP A 241 -12.93 -3.37 -17.09
CA ASP A 241 -12.86 -2.52 -18.28
C ASP A 241 -14.29 -2.41 -18.84
N LEU A 242 -14.47 -1.66 -19.94
CA LEU A 242 -15.79 -1.50 -20.54
C LEU A 242 -16.41 -2.82 -21.00
N LYS A 243 -15.59 -3.78 -21.47
CA LYS A 243 -16.08 -5.10 -21.90
C LYS A 243 -16.60 -5.89 -20.70
N ARG A 244 -15.83 -5.94 -19.61
CA ARG A 244 -16.19 -6.65 -18.39
C ARG A 244 -17.37 -6.00 -17.69
N LEU A 245 -17.47 -4.67 -17.71
CA LEU A 245 -18.63 -3.95 -17.20
C LEU A 245 -19.89 -4.31 -17.98
N ASN A 246 -19.82 -4.41 -19.31
CA ASN A 246 -20.93 -4.88 -20.14
C ASN A 246 -21.34 -6.33 -19.82
N GLU A 247 -20.40 -7.20 -19.45
CA GLU A 247 -20.71 -8.55 -18.97
C GLU A 247 -21.47 -8.51 -17.64
N ILE A 248 -20.96 -7.75 -16.65
CA ILE A 248 -21.56 -7.62 -15.32
C ILE A 248 -22.95 -7.00 -15.41
N TYR A 249 -23.14 -5.96 -16.24
CA TYR A 249 -24.43 -5.32 -16.48
C TYR A 249 -25.49 -6.30 -17.01
N ARG A 250 -25.07 -7.41 -17.62
CA ARG A 250 -25.96 -8.45 -18.19
C ARG A 250 -26.06 -9.70 -17.32
N TYR A 251 -25.49 -9.69 -16.11
CA TYR A 251 -25.61 -10.80 -15.18
C TYR A 251 -27.07 -11.11 -14.84
N ARG A 252 -27.37 -12.39 -14.68
CA ARG A 252 -28.60 -12.83 -14.03
C ARG A 252 -28.29 -13.00 -12.54
N GLY A 253 -29.26 -12.60 -11.71
CA GLY A 253 -29.20 -12.90 -10.28
C GLY A 253 -29.51 -14.37 -10.02
N GLU A 254 -29.20 -14.82 -8.81
CA GLU A 254 -29.60 -16.14 -8.28
C GLU A 254 -29.04 -17.34 -9.08
N GLU A 255 -27.89 -17.15 -9.71
CA GLU A 255 -27.17 -18.24 -10.38
C GLU A 255 -26.59 -19.22 -9.33
N PHE A 256 -26.87 -20.51 -9.50
CA PHE A 256 -26.38 -21.59 -8.63
C PHE A 256 -25.67 -22.67 -9.45
N GLY A 257 -24.58 -23.21 -8.89
CA GLY A 257 -23.79 -24.29 -9.49
C GLY A 257 -22.44 -23.83 -10.05
N GLU A 258 -21.61 -24.80 -10.42
CA GLU A 258 -20.20 -24.58 -10.83
C GLU A 258 -20.07 -23.80 -12.15
N THR A 259 -21.11 -23.81 -12.99
CA THR A 259 -21.18 -23.13 -14.28
C THR A 259 -21.69 -21.68 -14.17
N ALA A 260 -21.95 -21.18 -12.95
CA ALA A 260 -22.40 -19.82 -12.72
C ALA A 260 -21.39 -18.80 -13.26
N VAL A 261 -21.88 -17.86 -14.06
CA VAL A 261 -21.11 -16.72 -14.57
C VAL A 261 -21.01 -15.65 -13.48
N ASN A 262 -22.12 -15.38 -12.80
CA ASN A 262 -22.22 -14.43 -11.70
C ASN A 262 -21.90 -15.10 -10.34
N LYS A 263 -20.63 -15.53 -10.16
CA LYS A 263 -20.19 -16.31 -8.99
C LYS A 263 -20.43 -15.64 -7.63
N PHE A 264 -20.50 -14.31 -7.59
CA PHE A 264 -20.69 -13.55 -6.36
C PHE A 264 -22.11 -13.02 -6.20
N ASN A 265 -23.02 -13.35 -7.13
CA ASN A 265 -24.38 -12.84 -7.14
C ASN A 265 -24.42 -11.30 -7.09
N ILE A 266 -23.60 -10.66 -7.93
CA ILE A 266 -23.61 -9.21 -8.11
C ILE A 266 -24.87 -8.81 -8.88
N TYR A 267 -25.65 -7.91 -8.29
CA TYR A 267 -26.84 -7.36 -8.94
C TYR A 267 -26.44 -6.21 -9.87
N PRO A 268 -26.78 -6.26 -11.18
CA PRO A 268 -26.43 -5.21 -12.13
C PRO A 268 -26.86 -3.80 -11.71
N ASP A 269 -28.02 -3.69 -11.04
CA ASP A 269 -28.58 -2.43 -10.54
C ASP A 269 -27.72 -1.78 -9.45
N SER A 270 -26.69 -2.47 -8.93
CA SER A 270 -25.71 -1.91 -7.99
C SER A 270 -24.51 -1.25 -8.68
N ILE A 271 -24.38 -1.35 -10.00
CA ILE A 271 -23.37 -0.60 -10.77
C ILE A 271 -23.70 0.90 -10.64
N PRO A 272 -22.77 1.73 -10.15
CA PRO A 272 -23.05 3.14 -9.92
C PRO A 272 -23.03 3.93 -11.24
N ASP A 273 -23.94 4.90 -11.37
CA ASP A 273 -24.13 5.71 -12.59
C ASP A 273 -22.84 6.40 -13.06
N TRP A 274 -21.98 6.85 -12.13
CA TRP A 274 -20.74 7.53 -12.48
C TRP A 274 -19.78 6.62 -13.27
N LEU A 275 -19.83 5.31 -13.06
CA LEU A 275 -18.83 4.39 -13.62
C LEU A 275 -18.97 4.25 -15.13
N THR A 276 -20.19 4.24 -15.65
CA THR A 276 -20.42 4.08 -17.10
C THR A 276 -19.91 5.28 -17.89
N ASP A 277 -20.04 6.48 -17.31
CA ASP A 277 -19.51 7.72 -17.92
C ASP A 277 -18.00 7.84 -17.70
N TRP A 278 -17.51 7.36 -16.56
CA TRP A 278 -16.10 7.47 -16.20
C TRP A 278 -15.23 6.42 -16.88
N MET A 279 -15.70 5.20 -17.15
CA MET A 279 -14.90 4.16 -17.80
C MET A 279 -14.56 4.55 -19.25
N PRO A 280 -13.27 4.64 -19.64
CA PRO A 280 -12.89 4.93 -21.02
C PRO A 280 -13.12 3.74 -21.95
N THR A 281 -13.14 3.98 -23.26
CA THR A 281 -13.20 2.92 -24.27
C THR A 281 -11.94 2.04 -24.26
N GLN A 282 -10.78 2.65 -24.00
CA GLN A 282 -9.50 1.96 -23.82
C GLN A 282 -8.97 2.27 -22.43
N GLY A 283 -8.68 1.24 -21.65
CA GLY A 283 -8.27 1.35 -20.26
C GLY A 283 -9.13 0.48 -19.35
N GLY A 284 -8.65 0.30 -18.12
CA GLY A 284 -9.30 -0.53 -17.13
C GLY A 284 -8.51 -0.52 -15.82
N TYR A 285 -9.09 -1.09 -14.77
CA TYR A 285 -8.48 -1.15 -13.45
C TYR A 285 -8.99 -2.34 -12.65
N LEU A 286 -8.30 -2.66 -11.57
CA LEU A 286 -8.77 -3.60 -10.57
C LEU A 286 -9.71 -2.88 -9.60
N ALA A 287 -10.92 -3.43 -9.43
CA ALA A 287 -11.94 -2.96 -8.49
C ALA A 287 -11.41 -2.80 -7.07
N GLY A 288 -12.04 -1.94 -6.27
CA GLY A 288 -11.62 -1.70 -4.90
C GLY A 288 -11.81 -2.89 -3.98
N ASN A 289 -12.85 -3.70 -4.21
CA ASN A 289 -13.22 -4.81 -3.34
C ASN A 289 -14.20 -5.76 -4.06
N ILE A 290 -14.21 -7.03 -3.66
CA ILE A 290 -15.23 -7.99 -4.09
C ILE A 290 -15.56 -8.95 -2.96
N GLY A 291 -16.83 -9.31 -2.82
CA GLY A 291 -17.32 -10.27 -1.85
C GLY A 291 -18.73 -10.74 -2.18
N PRO A 292 -19.37 -11.51 -1.27
CA PRO A 292 -20.71 -12.02 -1.49
C PRO A 292 -21.73 -10.89 -1.71
N SER A 293 -22.31 -10.80 -2.90
CA SER A 293 -23.26 -9.76 -3.32
C SER A 293 -22.73 -8.33 -3.17
N PHE A 294 -21.41 -8.15 -3.21
CA PHE A 294 -20.74 -6.88 -3.01
C PHE A 294 -19.58 -6.72 -3.98
N MET A 295 -19.58 -5.60 -4.70
CA MET A 295 -18.44 -5.17 -5.51
C MET A 295 -18.25 -3.67 -5.32
N ASP A 296 -17.08 -3.28 -4.84
CA ASP A 296 -16.73 -1.86 -4.72
C ASP A 296 -16.06 -1.40 -6.00
N PHE A 297 -16.80 -0.63 -6.78
CA PHE A 297 -16.33 -0.11 -8.06
C PHE A 297 -15.35 1.07 -7.92
N ARG A 298 -15.10 1.62 -6.73
CA ARG A 298 -14.17 2.74 -6.59
C ARG A 298 -12.76 2.34 -7.07
N PHE A 299 -12.09 3.24 -7.78
CA PHE A 299 -10.69 3.11 -8.12
C PHE A 299 -9.84 3.40 -6.89
N PHE A 300 -8.96 2.48 -6.49
CA PHE A 300 -7.97 2.70 -5.43
C PHE A 300 -6.57 2.71 -6.03
N THR A 301 -5.89 3.84 -5.87
CA THR A 301 -4.60 4.10 -6.52
C THR A 301 -3.53 3.12 -6.09
N GLN A 302 -3.27 3.03 -4.79
CA GLN A 302 -2.15 2.23 -4.28
C GLN A 302 -2.31 0.75 -4.64
N GLY A 303 -3.52 0.20 -4.51
CA GLY A 303 -3.81 -1.19 -4.93
C GLY A 303 -3.52 -1.45 -6.41
N ASN A 304 -3.94 -0.55 -7.31
CA ASN A 304 -3.70 -0.69 -8.75
C ASN A 304 -2.21 -0.54 -9.10
N LEU A 305 -1.53 0.46 -8.54
CA LEU A 305 -0.11 0.68 -8.80
C LEU A 305 0.75 -0.46 -8.24
N LEU A 306 0.46 -0.95 -7.03
CA LEU A 306 1.15 -2.11 -6.46
C LEU A 306 0.89 -3.38 -7.27
N ALA A 307 -0.31 -3.54 -7.83
CA ALA A 307 -0.60 -4.67 -8.71
C ALA A 307 0.28 -4.67 -9.96
N ILE A 308 0.58 -3.49 -10.54
CA ILE A 308 1.57 -3.33 -11.60
C ILE A 308 2.96 -3.67 -11.08
N ILE A 309 3.39 -3.04 -9.98
CA ILE A 309 4.75 -3.13 -9.44
C ILE A 309 5.14 -4.57 -9.09
N TYR A 310 4.20 -5.35 -8.53
CA TYR A 310 4.43 -6.73 -8.13
C TYR A 310 4.10 -7.77 -9.20
N SER A 311 3.73 -7.32 -10.41
CA SER A 311 3.28 -8.17 -11.53
C SER A 311 2.08 -9.06 -11.17
N LEU A 312 1.20 -8.54 -10.31
CA LEU A 312 -0.12 -9.12 -10.07
C LEU A 312 -1.03 -8.84 -11.27
N ALA A 313 -1.04 -7.61 -11.78
CA ALA A 313 -1.63 -7.28 -13.07
C ALA A 313 -0.77 -7.86 -14.20
N SER A 314 -1.41 -8.30 -15.30
CA SER A 314 -0.69 -8.69 -16.52
C SER A 314 -0.05 -7.48 -17.20
N ALA A 315 0.84 -7.71 -18.17
CA ALA A 315 1.36 -6.62 -19.00
C ALA A 315 0.25 -5.78 -19.67
N GLU A 316 -0.80 -6.43 -20.19
CA GLU A 316 -1.95 -5.77 -20.84
C GLU A 316 -2.81 -4.97 -19.86
N GLU A 317 -3.12 -5.57 -18.70
CA GLU A 317 -3.84 -4.91 -17.61
C GLU A 317 -3.05 -3.71 -17.09
N SER A 318 -1.72 -3.85 -16.96
CA SER A 318 -0.83 -2.77 -16.52
C SER A 318 -0.85 -1.59 -17.48
N GLN A 319 -0.78 -1.83 -18.79
CA GLN A 319 -0.92 -0.76 -19.78
C GLN A 319 -2.30 -0.11 -19.71
N SER A 320 -3.35 -0.91 -19.53
CA SER A 320 -4.74 -0.43 -19.43
C SER A 320 -4.97 0.43 -18.18
N ILE A 321 -4.32 0.13 -17.06
CA ILE A 321 -4.34 0.99 -15.85
C ILE A 321 -3.64 2.32 -16.13
N MET A 322 -2.46 2.30 -16.75
CA MET A 322 -1.74 3.53 -17.08
C MET A 322 -2.51 4.39 -18.10
N GLU A 323 -3.20 3.74 -19.04
CA GLU A 323 -4.08 4.38 -20.03
C GLU A 323 -5.29 5.05 -19.37
N LEU A 324 -5.93 4.36 -18.41
CA LEU A 324 -7.00 4.96 -17.59
C LEU A 324 -6.51 6.20 -16.84
N ILE A 325 -5.33 6.12 -16.21
CA ILE A 325 -4.73 7.26 -15.49
C ILE A 325 -4.48 8.44 -16.44
N GLU A 326 -3.99 8.19 -17.66
CA GLU A 326 -3.78 9.24 -18.66
C GLU A 326 -5.12 9.87 -19.12
N GLN A 327 -6.13 9.06 -19.41
CA GLN A 327 -7.43 9.54 -19.91
C GLN A 327 -8.31 10.18 -18.83
N ARG A 328 -8.10 9.84 -17.55
CA ARG A 328 -8.79 10.41 -16.39
C ARG A 328 -7.85 11.23 -15.50
N TRP A 329 -6.85 11.85 -16.13
CA TRP A 329 -5.81 12.61 -15.43
C TRP A 329 -6.36 13.68 -14.51
N ASP A 330 -7.37 14.43 -14.95
CA ASP A 330 -7.93 15.53 -14.14
C ASP A 330 -8.64 15.04 -12.87
N ASP A 331 -9.23 13.84 -12.92
CA ASP A 331 -9.90 13.19 -11.80
C ASP A 331 -8.92 12.49 -10.85
N LEU A 332 -7.93 11.79 -11.40
CA LEU A 332 -7.01 10.94 -10.63
C LEU A 332 -5.76 11.67 -10.15
N VAL A 333 -5.33 12.72 -10.86
CA VAL A 333 -4.16 13.53 -10.52
C VAL A 333 -4.56 14.98 -10.26
N GLY A 334 -5.33 15.59 -11.16
CA GLY A 334 -5.75 16.98 -11.05
C GLY A 334 -4.55 17.92 -10.90
N THR A 335 -4.54 18.69 -9.80
CA THR A 335 -3.48 19.69 -9.50
C THR A 335 -2.49 19.24 -8.43
N MET A 336 -2.59 17.99 -7.95
CA MET A 336 -1.65 17.38 -7.01
C MET A 336 -1.66 15.85 -7.16
N PRO A 337 -0.58 15.20 -7.59
CA PRO A 337 -0.52 13.74 -7.62
C PRO A 337 -0.56 13.16 -6.20
N MET A 338 -1.29 12.08 -5.96
CA MET A 338 -2.46 11.68 -6.73
C MET A 338 -3.56 11.21 -5.78
N LYS A 339 -4.77 11.07 -6.30
CA LYS A 339 -5.94 10.76 -5.50
C LYS A 339 -5.80 9.40 -4.84
N ILE A 340 -6.19 9.25 -3.58
CA ILE A 340 -6.12 7.94 -2.90
C ILE A 340 -7.16 6.96 -3.43
N CYS A 341 -8.38 7.46 -3.67
CA CYS A 341 -9.47 6.72 -4.29
C CYS A 341 -10.40 7.64 -5.11
N PHE A 342 -11.13 7.08 -6.06
CA PHE A 342 -12.11 7.82 -6.86
C PHE A 342 -13.39 6.99 -7.14
N PRO A 343 -14.58 7.62 -7.10
CA PRO A 343 -14.87 8.98 -6.62
C PRO A 343 -14.88 9.05 -5.09
N ALA A 344 -15.12 10.25 -4.53
CA ALA A 344 -15.47 10.37 -3.12
C ALA A 344 -16.93 9.93 -2.89
N VAL A 345 -17.21 9.36 -1.73
CA VAL A 345 -18.59 9.08 -1.30
C VAL A 345 -19.20 10.34 -0.68
N GLU A 346 -20.45 10.63 -1.00
CA GLU A 346 -21.14 11.88 -0.63
C GLU A 346 -22.50 11.62 0.04
N GLY A 347 -23.08 12.65 0.65
CA GLY A 347 -24.49 12.64 1.08
C GLY A 347 -24.87 11.50 2.04
N LEU A 348 -25.88 10.70 1.65
CA LEU A 348 -26.34 9.56 2.46
C LEU A 348 -25.32 8.42 2.47
N GLU A 349 -24.66 8.16 1.35
CA GLU A 349 -23.63 7.11 1.25
C GLU A 349 -22.49 7.39 2.23
N TRP A 350 -21.96 8.62 2.26
CA TRP A 350 -20.95 9.02 3.23
C TRP A 350 -21.39 8.76 4.68
N ARG A 351 -22.64 9.12 5.03
CA ARG A 351 -23.18 8.90 6.39
C ARG A 351 -23.21 7.41 6.75
N LEU A 352 -23.70 6.56 5.84
CA LEU A 352 -23.85 5.13 6.09
C LEU A 352 -22.51 4.39 6.10
N LEU A 353 -21.65 4.69 5.13
CA LEU A 353 -20.40 3.98 4.89
C LEU A 353 -19.32 4.38 5.91
N THR A 354 -19.17 5.68 6.19
CA THR A 354 -18.13 6.18 7.11
C THR A 354 -18.61 6.30 8.55
N GLY A 355 -19.92 6.31 8.80
CA GLY A 355 -20.48 6.64 10.12
C GLY A 355 -20.39 8.13 10.46
N CYS A 356 -20.57 9.00 9.45
CA CYS A 356 -20.46 10.46 9.58
C CYS A 356 -19.07 10.94 10.02
N ASP A 357 -18.00 10.28 9.56
CA ASP A 357 -16.63 10.60 9.95
C ASP A 357 -16.20 12.00 9.44
N PRO A 358 -15.98 12.99 10.33
CA PRO A 358 -15.74 14.38 9.94
C PRO A 358 -14.38 14.62 9.27
N LYS A 359 -13.42 13.69 9.41
CA LYS A 359 -12.12 13.77 8.74
C LYS A 359 -12.21 13.31 7.28
N ASN A 360 -13.17 12.43 7.00
CA ASN A 360 -13.41 11.81 5.69
C ASN A 360 -14.65 12.39 4.98
N VAL A 361 -14.87 13.71 5.09
CA VAL A 361 -15.86 14.39 4.25
C VAL A 361 -15.50 14.25 2.76
N ALA A 362 -16.47 14.50 1.87
CA ALA A 362 -16.27 14.34 0.44
C ALA A 362 -15.03 15.11 -0.07
N TRP A 363 -14.17 14.38 -0.80
CA TRP A 363 -12.91 14.89 -1.37
C TRP A 363 -11.90 15.36 -0.32
N SER A 364 -11.89 14.72 0.86
CA SER A 364 -10.97 15.00 1.95
C SER A 364 -10.33 13.73 2.49
N TYR A 365 -9.05 13.82 2.87
CA TYR A 365 -8.31 12.75 3.53
C TYR A 365 -8.43 11.40 2.77
N HIS A 366 -8.97 10.33 3.38
CA HIS A 366 -9.15 9.04 2.71
C HIS A 366 -10.32 9.02 1.73
N ASN A 367 -11.30 9.91 1.89
CA ASN A 367 -12.48 9.98 1.03
C ASN A 367 -12.20 10.82 -0.22
N GLY A 368 -11.23 10.36 -1.00
CA GLY A 368 -10.87 10.98 -2.27
C GLY A 368 -10.02 12.25 -2.15
N GLY A 369 -9.21 12.39 -1.10
CA GLY A 369 -8.12 13.37 -1.08
C GLY A 369 -6.97 12.97 -2.00
N ASN A 370 -6.10 13.93 -2.31
CA ASN A 370 -4.87 13.76 -3.06
C ASN A 370 -3.68 13.62 -2.11
N TRP A 371 -2.91 12.55 -2.26
CA TRP A 371 -1.84 12.15 -1.35
C TRP A 371 -0.50 12.17 -2.08
N PRO A 372 0.37 13.17 -1.80
CA PRO A 372 1.67 13.30 -2.45
C PRO A 372 2.58 12.08 -2.34
N VAL A 373 2.48 11.31 -1.24
CA VAL A 373 3.24 10.07 -1.06
C VAL A 373 3.01 9.09 -2.23
N LEU A 374 1.82 9.03 -2.82
CA LEU A 374 1.51 8.09 -3.92
C LEU A 374 2.26 8.41 -5.22
N LEU A 375 2.97 9.55 -5.29
CA LEU A 375 3.81 9.90 -6.43
C LEU A 375 4.93 8.88 -6.64
N TRP A 376 5.50 8.28 -5.58
CA TRP A 376 6.55 7.28 -5.75
C TRP A 376 6.02 6.00 -6.41
N SER A 377 4.85 5.51 -6.01
CA SER A 377 4.29 4.28 -6.59
C SER A 377 3.85 4.52 -8.04
N LEU A 378 3.39 5.73 -8.37
CA LEU A 378 3.12 6.12 -9.76
C LEU A 378 4.40 6.11 -10.59
N ALA A 379 5.50 6.66 -10.06
CA ALA A 379 6.79 6.67 -10.75
C ALA A 379 7.33 5.26 -11.01
N VAL A 380 7.25 4.36 -10.01
CA VAL A 380 7.66 2.95 -10.16
C VAL A 380 6.81 2.22 -11.20
N ALA A 381 5.48 2.37 -11.14
CA ALA A 381 4.57 1.76 -12.12
C ALA A 381 4.80 2.32 -13.54
N ALA A 382 5.00 3.62 -13.67
CA ALA A 382 5.31 4.28 -14.95
C ALA A 382 6.64 3.80 -15.55
N GLN A 383 7.69 3.67 -14.74
CA GLN A 383 8.96 3.10 -15.20
C GLN A 383 8.78 1.65 -15.66
N LYS A 384 8.12 0.81 -14.85
CA LYS A 384 7.89 -0.61 -15.16
C LYS A 384 7.09 -0.82 -16.45
N THR A 385 6.20 0.11 -16.78
CA THR A 385 5.34 0.04 -17.98
C THR A 385 5.89 0.83 -19.16
N GLY A 386 7.03 1.51 -19.01
CA GLY A 386 7.59 2.40 -20.02
C GLY A 386 6.79 3.69 -20.25
N ARG A 387 5.79 4.00 -19.42
CA ARG A 387 4.93 5.21 -19.50
C ARG A 387 5.53 6.37 -18.68
N VAL A 388 6.84 6.55 -18.78
CA VAL A 388 7.66 7.48 -17.97
C VAL A 388 7.21 8.94 -18.03
N GLN A 389 6.59 9.35 -19.14
CA GLN A 389 6.04 10.70 -19.32
C GLN A 389 4.95 11.03 -18.29
N LEU A 390 4.19 10.04 -17.81
CA LEU A 390 3.16 10.26 -16.80
C LEU A 390 3.78 10.60 -15.45
N ALA A 391 4.85 9.90 -15.06
CA ALA A 391 5.60 10.21 -13.84
C ALA A 391 6.26 11.59 -13.93
N GLN A 392 6.89 11.92 -15.07
CA GLN A 392 7.51 13.23 -15.28
C GLN A 392 6.48 14.37 -15.14
N ARG A 393 5.30 14.24 -15.78
CA ARG A 393 4.20 15.20 -15.67
C ARG A 393 3.70 15.34 -14.22
N ALA A 394 3.56 14.23 -13.50
CA ALA A 394 3.13 14.25 -12.10
C ALA A 394 4.15 14.96 -11.19
N ILE A 395 5.45 14.68 -11.35
CA ILE A 395 6.54 15.34 -10.63
C ILE A 395 6.50 16.85 -10.87
N GLU A 396 6.35 17.29 -12.12
CA GLU A 396 6.26 18.72 -12.47
C GLU A 396 5.05 19.42 -11.84
N ILE A 397 3.93 18.71 -11.64
CA ILE A 397 2.77 19.24 -10.91
C ILE A 397 3.09 19.40 -9.43
N ALA A 398 3.68 18.38 -8.81
CA ALA A 398 4.04 18.40 -7.39
C ALA A 398 5.08 19.49 -7.06
N GLU A 399 6.12 19.65 -7.89
CA GLU A 399 7.21 20.62 -7.69
C GLU A 399 6.75 22.08 -7.66
N LYS A 400 5.60 22.39 -8.28
CA LYS A 400 5.05 23.75 -8.26
C LYS A 400 4.56 24.17 -6.87
N ARG A 401 4.22 23.22 -6.00
CA ARG A 401 3.44 23.48 -4.79
C ARG A 401 4.00 22.87 -3.52
N LEU A 402 4.54 21.64 -3.56
CA LEU A 402 4.90 20.92 -2.33
C LEU A 402 5.83 21.73 -1.41
N LEU A 403 6.88 22.34 -1.96
CA LEU A 403 7.78 23.15 -1.16
C LEU A 403 7.12 24.44 -0.63
N GLN A 404 6.33 25.12 -1.48
CA GLN A 404 5.65 26.37 -1.12
C GLN A 404 4.59 26.14 -0.02
N ASP A 405 3.94 24.99 -0.07
CA ASP A 405 2.90 24.57 0.86
C ASP A 405 3.49 23.87 2.11
N HIS A 406 4.82 23.79 2.24
CA HIS A 406 5.54 23.19 3.37
C HIS A 406 5.26 21.68 3.54
N TRP A 407 5.26 20.94 2.43
CA TRP A 407 5.13 19.48 2.36
C TRP A 407 3.91 18.91 3.13
N PRO A 408 2.68 19.28 2.74
CA PRO A 408 1.47 18.79 3.41
C PRO A 408 1.31 17.27 3.33
N GLU A 409 0.66 16.70 4.35
CA GLU A 409 0.28 15.28 4.40
C GLU A 409 -0.65 14.89 3.23
N TYR A 410 -1.65 15.72 2.93
CA TYR A 410 -2.62 15.50 1.85
C TYR A 410 -3.24 16.83 1.38
N TYR A 411 -3.98 16.76 0.28
CA TYR A 411 -4.71 17.86 -0.36
C TYR A 411 -6.17 17.47 -0.57
N ASP A 412 -7.05 18.46 -0.49
CA ASP A 412 -8.51 18.31 -0.58
C ASP A 412 -9.11 18.95 -1.85
N GLY A 413 -10.37 18.59 -2.08
CA GLY A 413 -11.19 19.04 -3.19
C GLY A 413 -11.04 18.12 -4.40
N ARG A 414 -12.01 18.21 -5.32
CA ARG A 414 -12.12 17.29 -6.48
C ARG A 414 -10.82 17.10 -7.26
N ASN A 415 -9.99 18.15 -7.34
CA ASN A 415 -8.76 18.16 -8.13
C ASN A 415 -7.52 18.48 -7.26
N GLY A 416 -7.57 18.30 -5.93
CA GLY A 416 -6.43 18.53 -5.02
C GLY A 416 -5.95 19.99 -4.92
N ARG A 417 -6.85 20.96 -5.06
CA ARG A 417 -6.50 22.40 -5.05
C ARG A 417 -6.27 22.94 -3.63
N LEU A 418 -6.95 22.41 -2.65
CA LEU A 418 -6.88 22.88 -1.27
C LEU A 418 -5.81 22.08 -0.52
N ILE A 419 -5.02 22.73 0.34
CA ILE A 419 -4.24 21.98 1.34
C ILE A 419 -5.25 21.25 2.24
N GLY A 420 -4.94 20.01 2.61
CA GLY A 420 -5.85 19.17 3.37
C GLY A 420 -6.30 19.83 4.67
N LYS A 421 -7.59 19.69 4.98
CA LYS A 421 -8.26 20.41 6.08
C LYS A 421 -7.55 20.26 7.44
N GLU A 422 -7.02 19.07 7.69
CA GLU A 422 -6.25 18.72 8.89
C GLU A 422 -4.89 18.12 8.50
N ALA A 423 -4.33 18.52 7.35
CA ALA A 423 -3.04 18.02 6.89
C ALA A 423 -1.91 18.59 7.74
N ARG A 424 -1.03 17.71 8.24
CA ARG A 424 0.23 18.16 8.84
C ARG A 424 1.19 18.70 7.78
N LYS A 425 1.95 19.72 8.16
CA LYS A 425 3.12 20.18 7.42
C LYS A 425 4.32 19.27 7.69
N TYR A 426 5.28 19.29 6.76
CA TYR A 426 6.50 18.49 6.85
C TYR A 426 6.21 17.02 7.14
N GLN A 427 5.21 16.48 6.44
CA GLN A 427 4.92 15.06 6.51
C GLN A 427 6.02 14.29 5.77
N THR A 428 6.69 13.39 6.49
CA THR A 428 7.92 12.75 6.02
C THR A 428 7.71 11.94 4.76
N TRP A 429 6.61 11.17 4.65
CA TRP A 429 6.34 10.37 3.46
C TRP A 429 6.01 11.20 2.21
N THR A 430 5.62 12.46 2.37
CA THR A 430 5.34 13.38 1.26
C THR A 430 6.68 13.84 0.69
N VAL A 431 7.62 14.18 1.57
CA VAL A 431 9.00 14.52 1.22
C VAL A 431 9.70 13.31 0.58
N ALA A 432 9.67 12.16 1.26
CA ALA A 432 10.34 10.96 0.81
C ALA A 432 9.74 10.42 -0.49
N GLY A 433 8.40 10.41 -0.64
CA GLY A 433 7.73 9.98 -1.87
C GLY A 433 8.15 10.81 -3.09
N TYR A 434 8.27 12.14 -2.92
CA TYR A 434 8.82 13.02 -3.96
C TYR A 434 10.28 12.68 -4.31
N LEU A 435 11.14 12.48 -3.30
CA LEU A 435 12.54 12.14 -3.51
C LEU A 435 12.71 10.78 -4.21
N VAL A 436 11.96 9.75 -3.81
CA VAL A 436 11.96 8.43 -4.47
C VAL A 436 11.59 8.57 -5.94
N ALA A 437 10.50 9.28 -6.24
CA ALA A 437 10.07 9.51 -7.62
C ALA A 437 11.17 10.18 -8.44
N LYS A 438 11.77 11.26 -7.93
CA LYS A 438 12.88 11.98 -8.58
C LYS A 438 14.10 11.08 -8.82
N ALA A 439 14.57 10.39 -7.79
CA ALA A 439 15.74 9.53 -7.88
C ALA A 439 15.53 8.36 -8.84
N LEU A 440 14.31 7.81 -8.92
CA LEU A 440 13.98 6.74 -9.85
C LEU A 440 13.93 7.22 -11.31
N MET A 441 13.46 8.44 -11.56
CA MET A 441 13.51 9.02 -12.91
C MET A 441 14.95 9.27 -13.37
N GLU A 442 15.86 9.56 -12.44
CA GLU A 442 17.30 9.75 -12.72
C GLU A 442 18.04 8.41 -12.88
N ASN A 443 17.66 7.38 -12.12
CA ASN A 443 18.27 6.05 -12.18
C ASN A 443 17.20 4.93 -12.25
N PRO A 444 16.74 4.58 -13.46
CA PRO A 444 15.72 3.55 -13.69
C PRO A 444 16.12 2.16 -13.18
N ASP A 445 17.41 1.84 -13.08
CA ASP A 445 17.91 0.54 -12.61
C ASP A 445 17.52 0.25 -11.15
N SER A 446 17.15 1.29 -10.39
CA SER A 446 16.63 1.15 -9.03
C SER A 446 15.27 0.46 -8.99
N LEU A 447 14.56 0.33 -10.12
CA LEU A 447 13.27 -0.34 -10.23
C LEU A 447 13.31 -1.76 -9.66
N GLN A 448 14.38 -2.50 -9.93
CA GLN A 448 14.54 -3.91 -9.53
C GLN A 448 14.53 -4.13 -8.01
N LEU A 449 14.77 -3.08 -7.23
CA LEU A 449 14.77 -3.13 -5.77
C LEU A 449 13.34 -3.30 -5.22
N PHE A 450 12.35 -2.77 -5.92
CA PHE A 450 10.99 -2.61 -5.41
C PHE A 450 9.93 -3.32 -6.27
N SER A 451 10.27 -3.71 -7.50
CA SER A 451 9.38 -4.43 -8.40
C SER A 451 9.67 -5.93 -8.45
N PHE A 452 8.77 -6.65 -9.11
CA PHE A 452 8.99 -8.00 -9.56
C PHE A 452 8.67 -8.15 -11.03
N GLU A 453 9.42 -9.01 -11.72
CA GLU A 453 9.07 -9.46 -13.07
C GLU A 453 7.88 -10.41 -13.05
N GLU A 454 7.31 -10.67 -14.23
CA GLU A 454 6.28 -11.71 -14.37
C GLU A 454 6.82 -13.08 -13.95
N ASP A 455 5.96 -13.86 -13.30
CA ASP A 455 6.28 -15.20 -12.84
C ASP A 455 5.54 -16.24 -13.70
N LEU A 456 6.24 -16.77 -14.70
CA LEU A 456 5.66 -17.72 -15.65
C LEU A 456 5.27 -19.05 -14.99
N GLU A 457 5.92 -19.43 -13.88
CA GLU A 457 5.58 -20.66 -13.14
C GLU A 457 4.22 -20.51 -12.45
N ILE A 458 3.97 -19.33 -11.87
CA ILE A 458 2.67 -18.99 -11.27
C ILE A 458 1.58 -18.85 -12.36
N GLN A 459 1.90 -18.24 -13.50
CA GLN A 459 0.93 -17.99 -14.59
C GLN A 459 0.49 -19.26 -15.32
N ASN A 460 1.39 -20.22 -15.51
CA ASN A 460 1.06 -21.50 -16.15
C ASN A 460 0.24 -22.43 -15.25
N TRP A 461 -0.04 -22.02 -14.01
CA TRP A 461 -0.91 -22.77 -13.11
C TRP A 461 -2.37 -22.69 -13.60
N SER A 462 -2.87 -23.79 -14.14
CA SER A 462 -4.30 -24.00 -14.32
C SER A 462 -4.90 -24.59 -13.06
N CYS A 463 -6.04 -24.06 -12.60
CA CYS A 463 -6.86 -24.77 -11.63
C CYS A 463 -7.14 -26.17 -12.19
N PRO A 464 -6.84 -27.27 -11.47
CA PRO A 464 -7.22 -28.59 -11.93
C PRO A 464 -8.72 -28.56 -12.22
N SER A 465 -9.10 -28.78 -13.48
CA SER A 465 -10.48 -29.05 -13.81
C SER A 465 -10.85 -30.31 -13.03
N PHE A 466 -11.63 -30.15 -11.97
CA PHE A 466 -12.20 -31.28 -11.26
C PHE A 466 -13.02 -32.07 -12.30
N LEU A 467 -12.59 -33.31 -12.54
CA LEU A 467 -13.37 -34.33 -13.25
C LEU A 467 -14.49 -34.84 -12.35
#